data_AF-A0A8H5D7F7-F1
#
_entry.id   AF-A0A8H5D7F7-F1
#
_cell.length_a   1.000
_cell.length_b   1.000
_cell.length_c   1.000
_cell.angle_alpha   90.00
_cell.angle_beta   90.00
_cell.angle_gamma   90.00
#
_symmetry.space_group_name_H-M   'P 1'
#
loop_
_entity.id
_entity.type
_entity.pdbx_description
1 polymer ?
#
loop_
_entity_poly.entity_id
_entity_poly.type
_entity_poly.pdbx_seq_one_letter_code
_entity_poly.pdbx_strand_id
1 'polypeptide(L)'
;MATLPTPLVLPTPKPDHRATRPPPKDASSLRVFLWRRRMWFESTFVLSMLEPWEKVLMVTIFTVSFVFVVAGLFKYLPHHLDVMHHRAVYYLWGQDGDARQWFGLGQGVGDGVRGLFKEL
;
A
#
# COMPACT_ATOMS: atom_id res chain seq x y z
N MET A 1 23.06 -63.17 15.51
CA MET A 1 22.82 -61.88 14.83
C MET A 1 21.32 -61.60 14.89
N ALA A 2 20.88 -60.65 15.72
CA ALA A 2 19.47 -60.29 15.82
C ALA A 2 19.12 -59.27 14.73
N THR A 3 18.19 -59.59 13.84
CA THR A 3 17.70 -58.68 12.80
C THR A 3 16.56 -57.85 13.38
N LEU A 4 16.80 -56.55 13.58
CA LEU A 4 15.76 -55.63 14.06
C LEU A 4 14.65 -55.51 12.99
N PRO A 5 13.36 -55.61 13.36
CA PRO A 5 12.26 -55.39 12.43
C PRO A 5 12.29 -53.96 11.93
N THR A 6 12.46 -53.77 10.63
CA THR A 6 12.45 -52.44 10.00
C THR A 6 11.01 -51.90 10.03
N PRO A 7 10.73 -50.76 10.67
CA PRO A 7 9.38 -50.19 10.68
C PRO A 7 9.00 -49.73 9.26
N LEU A 8 7.78 -50.08 8.83
CA LEU A 8 7.24 -49.80 7.49
C LEU A 8 7.01 -48.30 7.22
N VAL A 9 6.98 -47.49 8.29
CA VAL A 9 6.84 -46.03 8.23
C VAL A 9 7.96 -45.41 9.05
N LEU A 10 8.83 -44.67 8.38
CA LEU A 10 9.85 -43.85 9.03
C LEU A 10 9.18 -42.66 9.74
N PRO A 11 9.54 -42.36 11.00
CA PRO A 11 9.11 -41.12 11.63
C PRO A 11 9.61 -39.92 10.81
N THR A 12 8.83 -38.85 10.77
CA THR A 12 9.24 -37.64 10.07
C THR A 12 10.55 -37.13 10.67
N PRO A 13 11.56 -36.79 9.83
CA PRO A 13 12.80 -36.22 10.33
C PRO A 13 12.48 -34.89 11.03
N LYS A 14 12.91 -34.77 12.29
CA LYS A 14 13.09 -33.47 12.94
C LYS A 14 14.49 -32.98 12.59
N PRO A 15 14.70 -31.70 12.23
CA PRO A 15 13.72 -30.60 12.15
C PRO A 15 12.84 -30.64 10.88
N ASP A 16 11.57 -30.23 11.03
CA ASP A 16 10.61 -30.21 9.92
C ASP A 16 10.83 -28.98 9.02
N HIS A 17 11.39 -29.21 7.83
CA HIS A 17 11.64 -28.16 6.82
C HIS A 17 10.44 -27.87 5.91
N ARG A 18 9.25 -28.42 6.19
CA ARG A 18 8.05 -28.18 5.36
C ARG A 18 7.67 -26.71 5.27
N ALA A 19 7.94 -25.92 6.31
CA ALA A 19 7.61 -24.50 6.35
C ALA A 19 8.42 -23.64 5.35
N THR A 20 9.64 -24.06 5.01
CA THR A 20 10.52 -23.32 4.08
C THR A 20 10.46 -23.85 2.65
N ARG A 21 9.83 -25.01 2.44
CA ARG A 21 9.73 -25.62 1.11
C ARG A 21 8.89 -24.73 0.18
N PRO A 22 9.31 -24.53 -1.08
CA PRO A 22 8.46 -23.90 -2.07
C PRO A 22 7.14 -24.69 -2.21
N PRO A 23 6.00 -23.99 -2.36
CA PRO A 23 4.74 -24.66 -2.64
C PRO A 23 4.88 -25.50 -3.92
N PRO A 24 4.23 -26.66 -4.00
CA PRO A 24 4.32 -27.52 -5.16
C PRO A 24 3.69 -26.83 -6.39
N LYS A 25 4.13 -27.21 -7.59
CA LYS A 25 3.86 -26.48 -8.85
C LYS A 25 2.38 -26.49 -9.27
N ASP A 26 1.59 -27.38 -8.67
CA ASP A 26 0.14 -27.51 -8.75
C ASP A 26 -0.61 -26.51 -7.85
N ALA A 27 0.09 -25.76 -6.99
CA ALA A 27 -0.52 -24.74 -6.15
C ALA A 27 -0.93 -23.50 -6.97
N SER A 28 -2.03 -22.86 -6.56
CA SER A 28 -2.52 -21.58 -7.11
C SER A 28 -1.41 -20.53 -7.18
N SER A 29 -1.40 -19.71 -8.24
CA SER A 29 -0.42 -18.62 -8.45
C SER A 29 -0.29 -17.68 -7.24
N LEU A 30 -1.38 -17.45 -6.51
CA LEU A 30 -1.39 -16.63 -5.29
C LEU A 30 -0.54 -17.24 -4.16
N ARG A 31 -0.56 -18.56 -3.96
CA ARG A 31 0.26 -19.23 -2.95
C ARG A 31 1.75 -19.11 -3.25
N VAL A 32 2.13 -19.21 -4.53
CA VAL A 32 3.52 -19.01 -4.98
C VAL A 32 3.96 -17.57 -4.75
N PHE A 33 3.09 -16.60 -5.06
CA PHE A 33 3.37 -15.17 -4.84
C PHE A 33 3.52 -14.84 -3.35
N LEU A 34 2.59 -15.29 -2.51
CA LEU A 34 2.65 -15.07 -1.06
C LEU A 34 3.88 -15.74 -0.44
N TRP A 35 4.24 -16.95 -0.88
CA TRP A 35 5.47 -17.61 -0.44
C TRP A 35 6.71 -16.79 -0.79
N ARG A 36 6.80 -16.28 -2.02
CA ARG A 36 7.92 -15.45 -2.46
C ARG A 36 8.00 -14.14 -1.66
N ARG A 37 6.86 -13.47 -1.45
CA ARG A 37 6.80 -12.22 -0.69
C ARG A 37 7.19 -12.45 0.77
N ARG A 38 6.72 -13.54 1.38
CA ARG A 38 7.08 -13.96 2.73
C ARG A 38 8.58 -14.25 2.84
N MET A 39 9.15 -15.03 1.92
CA MET A 39 10.58 -15.36 1.93
C MET A 39 11.45 -14.11 1.77
N TRP A 40 11.06 -13.18 0.89
CA TRP A 40 11.76 -11.91 0.74
C TRP A 40 11.71 -11.09 2.03
N PHE A 41 10.54 -10.98 2.67
CA PHE A 41 10.37 -10.27 3.94
C PHE A 41 11.16 -10.93 5.09
N GLU A 42 11.13 -12.26 5.19
CA GLU A 42 11.91 -13.01 6.19
C GLU A 42 13.41 -12.82 5.99
N SER A 43 13.88 -12.71 4.74
CA SER A 43 15.29 -12.47 4.41
C SER A 43 15.73 -11.02 4.66
N THR A 44 14.91 -10.01 4.35
CA THR A 44 15.31 -8.60 4.51
C THR A 44 15.43 -8.18 5.96
N PHE A 45 14.59 -8.75 6.83
CA PHE A 45 14.56 -8.43 8.25
C PHE A 45 15.24 -9.48 9.14
N VAL A 46 15.91 -10.48 8.53
CA VAL A 46 16.63 -11.56 9.23
C VAL A 46 15.74 -12.28 10.27
N LEU A 47 14.44 -12.39 9.98
CA LEU A 47 13.42 -12.92 10.91
C LEU A 47 13.56 -14.43 11.16
N SER A 48 14.52 -15.09 10.51
CA SER A 48 14.83 -16.50 10.71
C SER A 48 15.64 -16.77 11.97
N MET A 49 16.33 -15.75 12.52
CA MET A 49 17.17 -15.89 13.71
C MET A 49 16.51 -15.36 14.99
N LEU A 50 15.43 -14.60 14.84
CA LEU A 50 14.70 -14.02 15.97
C LEU A 50 13.80 -15.06 16.63
N GLU A 51 13.65 -14.95 17.94
CA GLU A 51 12.67 -15.74 18.67
C GLU A 51 11.24 -15.39 18.24
N PRO A 52 10.27 -16.31 18.40
CA PRO A 52 8.89 -16.08 17.94
C PRO A 52 8.25 -14.81 18.52
N TRP A 53 8.59 -14.42 19.75
CA TRP A 53 8.04 -13.23 20.40
C TRP A 53 8.66 -11.94 19.86
N GLU A 54 9.97 -11.93 19.61
CA GLU A 54 10.71 -10.77 19.09
C GLU A 54 10.27 -10.46 17.66
N LYS A 55 10.01 -11.51 16.86
CA LYS A 55 9.40 -11.40 15.53
C LYS A 55 8.06 -10.67 15.58
N VAL A 56 7.21 -10.98 16.57
CA VAL A 56 5.91 -10.31 16.73
C VAL A 56 6.11 -8.84 17.06
N LEU A 57 7.02 -8.50 17.99
CA LEU A 57 7.30 -7.10 18.31
C LEU A 57 7.81 -6.31 17.10
N MET A 58 8.79 -6.84 16.36
CA MET A 58 9.33 -6.15 15.19
C MET A 58 8.27 -5.88 14.12
N VAL A 59 7.42 -6.87 13.84
CA VAL A 59 6.31 -6.70 12.88
C VAL A 59 5.32 -5.65 13.38
N THR A 60 5.00 -5.60 14.68
CA THR A 60 4.09 -4.57 15.21
C THR A 60 4.67 -3.17 15.09
N ILE A 61 5.94 -2.96 15.48
CA ILE A 61 6.61 -1.66 15.40
C ILE A 61 6.69 -1.19 13.95
N PHE A 62 7.09 -2.08 13.04
CA PHE A 62 7.16 -1.76 11.60
C PHE A 62 5.78 -1.39 11.05
N THR A 63 4.74 -2.14 11.43
CA THR A 63 3.36 -1.88 10.97
C THR A 63 2.86 -0.54 11.49
N VAL A 64 3.03 -0.23 12.77
CA VAL A 64 2.65 1.06 13.37
C VAL A 64 3.40 2.21 12.69
N SER A 65 4.72 2.06 12.51
CA SER A 65 5.55 3.07 11.85
C SER A 65 5.11 3.31 10.41
N PHE A 66 4.85 2.24 9.66
CA PHE A 66 4.38 2.33 8.28
C PHE A 66 2.99 2.97 8.19
N VAL A 67 2.06 2.59 9.06
CA VAL A 67 0.73 3.21 9.13
C VAL A 67 0.84 4.69 9.46
N PHE A 68 1.73 5.07 10.39
CA PHE A 68 1.94 6.47 10.75
C PHE A 68 2.52 7.28 9.57
N VAL A 69 3.50 6.74 8.85
CA VAL A 69 4.06 7.36 7.63
C VAL A 69 2.98 7.50 6.56
N VAL A 70 2.21 6.45 6.31
CA VAL A 70 1.15 6.46 5.29
C VAL A 70 0.04 7.42 5.66
N ALA A 71 -0.42 7.43 6.92
CA ALA A 71 -1.41 8.38 7.41
C ALA A 71 -0.90 9.83 7.34
N GLY A 72 0.35 10.06 7.73
CA GLY A 72 1.03 11.34 7.58
C GLY A 72 1.11 11.77 6.13
N LEU A 73 1.48 10.86 5.22
CA LEU A 73 1.53 11.11 3.79
C LEU A 73 0.15 11.47 3.25
N PHE A 74 -0.89 10.68 3.52
CA PHE A 74 -2.24 10.98 3.05
C PHE A 74 -2.82 12.28 3.62
N LYS A 75 -2.43 12.67 4.83
CA LYS A 75 -2.90 13.92 5.44
C LYS A 75 -2.10 15.14 4.95
N TYR A 76 -0.80 15.00 4.71
CA TYR A 76 0.11 16.09 4.36
C TYR A 76 0.22 16.31 2.85
N LEU A 77 0.27 15.22 2.08
CA LEU A 77 0.44 15.25 0.63
C LEU A 77 -0.64 16.03 -0.13
N PRO A 78 -1.96 15.95 0.15
CA PRO A 78 -2.94 16.76 -0.58
C PRO A 78 -2.73 18.26 -0.36
N HIS A 79 -2.27 18.68 0.83
CA HIS A 79 -1.97 20.08 1.10
C HIS A 79 -0.78 20.59 0.27
N HIS A 80 0.24 19.76 0.08
CA HIS A 80 1.39 20.10 -0.76
C HIS A 80 1.09 20.03 -2.26
N LEU A 81 0.26 19.07 -2.67
CA LEU A 81 -0.16 18.95 -4.07
C LEU A 81 -0.94 20.18 -4.54
N ASP A 82 -1.78 20.76 -3.68
CA ASP A 82 -2.54 21.97 -4.02
C ASP A 82 -1.62 23.16 -4.33
N VAL A 83 -0.64 23.42 -3.46
CA VAL A 83 0.34 24.50 -3.67
C VAL A 83 1.22 24.24 -4.90
N MET A 84 1.65 22.99 -5.12
CA MET A 84 2.45 22.63 -6.29
C MET A 84 1.62 22.71 -7.58
N HIS A 85 0.35 22.35 -7.53
CA HIS A 85 -0.58 22.41 -8.66
C HIS A 85 -0.82 23.87 -9.08
N HIS A 86 -1.07 24.78 -8.13
CA HIS A 86 -1.22 26.20 -8.43
C HIS A 86 0.01 26.80 -9.12
N ARG A 87 1.22 26.44 -8.66
CA ARG A 87 2.47 26.87 -9.31
C ARG A 87 2.65 26.24 -10.69
N ALA A 88 2.37 24.95 -10.84
CA ALA A 88 2.47 24.26 -12.12
C ALA A 88 1.51 24.87 -13.16
N VAL A 89 0.27 25.18 -12.78
CA VAL A 89 -0.70 25.85 -13.65
C VAL A 89 -0.24 27.26 -14.03
N TYR A 90 0.29 28.02 -13.07
CA TYR A 90 0.84 29.36 -13.35
C TYR A 90 1.97 29.30 -14.40
N TYR A 91 2.91 28.36 -14.25
CA TYR A 91 4.03 28.23 -15.18
C TYR A 91 3.63 27.63 -16.53
N LEU A 92 2.62 26.76 -16.57
CA LEU A 92 2.21 26.08 -17.80
C LEU A 92 1.22 26.90 -18.62
N TRP A 93 0.31 27.63 -17.96
CA TRP A 93 -0.79 28.37 -18.60
C TRP A 93 -0.60 29.89 -18.61
N GLY A 94 0.34 30.44 -17.83
CA GLY A 94 0.70 31.86 -17.85
C GLY A 94 -0.39 32.83 -17.36
N GLN A 95 -1.53 32.32 -16.89
CA GLN A 95 -2.58 33.10 -16.21
C GLN A 95 -2.51 32.81 -14.72
N ASP A 96 -2.61 33.86 -13.90
CA ASP A 96 -2.90 33.73 -12.48
C ASP A 96 -4.10 32.79 -12.33
N GLY A 97 -3.91 31.70 -11.58
CA GLY A 97 -4.94 30.70 -11.30
C GLY A 97 -6.03 31.29 -10.42
N ASP A 98 -6.78 32.26 -10.95
CA ASP A 98 -7.97 32.78 -10.33
C ASP A 98 -9.06 31.74 -10.56
N ALA A 99 -9.05 30.71 -9.71
CA ALA A 99 -10.09 29.68 -9.65
C ALA A 99 -11.51 30.28 -9.45
N ARG A 100 -11.60 31.58 -9.14
CA ARG A 100 -12.82 32.38 -9.12
C ARG A 100 -13.43 32.58 -10.51
N GLN A 101 -12.63 32.59 -11.58
CA GLN A 101 -13.13 32.75 -12.95
C GLN A 101 -13.85 31.49 -13.45
N TRP A 102 -13.40 30.28 -13.07
CA TRP A 102 -14.03 29.03 -13.51
C TRP A 102 -15.36 28.77 -12.79
N PHE A 103 -15.43 29.01 -11.48
CA PHE A 103 -16.70 28.93 -10.74
C PHE A 103 -17.62 30.14 -11.00
N GLY A 104 -17.11 31.27 -11.50
CA GLY A 104 -17.87 32.50 -11.75
C GLY A 104 -18.51 32.65 -13.13
N LEU A 105 -18.15 31.81 -14.11
CA LEU A 105 -18.67 31.90 -15.49
C LEU A 105 -20.09 31.34 -15.69
N GLY A 106 -20.72 30.80 -14.64
CA GLY A 106 -22.12 30.36 -14.64
C GLY A 106 -23.13 31.36 -14.06
N GLN A 107 -22.68 32.37 -13.32
CA GLN A 107 -23.58 33.27 -12.56
C GLN A 107 -23.93 34.58 -13.30
N GLY A 108 -23.13 34.99 -14.29
CA GLY A 108 -23.32 36.27 -15.01
C GLY A 108 -24.38 36.25 -16.13
N VAL A 109 -24.85 35.08 -16.56
CA VAL A 109 -25.82 34.98 -17.69
C VAL A 109 -27.28 35.11 -17.21
N GLY A 110 -27.57 34.79 -15.93
CA GLY A 110 -28.93 34.86 -15.38
C GLY A 110 -29.41 36.26 -14.99
N ASP A 111 -28.48 37.14 -14.60
CA ASP A 111 -28.84 38.48 -14.10
C ASP A 111 -29.18 39.48 -15.22
N GLY A 112 -28.63 39.29 -16.42
CA GLY A 112 -28.98 40.12 -17.59
C GLY A 112 -30.42 39.90 -18.07
N VAL A 113 -30.93 38.66 -18.01
CA VAL A 113 -32.31 38.34 -18.39
C VAL A 113 -33.32 38.90 -17.38
N ARG A 114 -32.98 38.89 -16.08
CA ARG A 114 -33.84 39.46 -15.03
C ARG A 114 -33.96 40.98 -15.08
N GLY A 115 -32.94 41.69 -15.58
CA GLY A 115 -33.01 43.14 -15.79
C GLY A 115 -33.91 43.52 -16.97
N LEU A 116 -33.89 42.73 -18.04
CA LEU A 116 -34.61 43.03 -19.29
C LEU A 116 -36.14 42.84 -19.16
N PHE A 117 -36.59 41.91 -18.33
CA PHE A 117 -38.02 41.70 -18.04
C PHE A 117 -38.62 42.72 -17.04
N LYS A 118 -37.79 43.59 -16.44
CA LYS A 118 -38.26 44.58 -15.47
C LYS A 118 -38.56 45.95 -16.10
N GLU A 119 -38.16 46.14 -17.36
CA GLU A 119 -38.28 47.38 -18.15
C GLU A 119 -39.36 47.26 -19.26
N LEU A 120 -40.14 46.18 -19.27
CA LEU A 120 -41.31 45.94 -20.14
C LEU A 120 -42.58 45.87 -19.28
#